data_AF-A0A2T9XX52-F1
#
_entry.id   AF-A0A2T9XX52-F1
#
_cell.length_a   1.000
_cell.length_b   1.000
_cell.length_c   1.000
_cell.angle_alpha   90.00
_cell.angle_beta   90.00
_cell.angle_gamma   90.00
#
_symmetry.space_group_name_H-M   'P 1'
#
loop_
_entity.id
_entity.type
_entity.pdbx_description
1 polymer ?
#
loop_
_entity_poly.entity_id
_entity_poly.type
_entity_poly.pdbx_seq_one_letter_code
_entity_poly.pdbx_strand_id
1 'polypeptide(L)'
;MRPLLQDIIHTSSMGGAYPGTQIDIDPKLLSQITSICVPIPDVSPGDAVFWHCDMVHAVDEKCTQQTDSSVFYIPSTPLCKINTSYIIKQKHTFDLGLTPPDFPGNNAEQDFADRATPADLSHLGKLGMGYERIQTRPGMTKGAIAAVQEYNHALNLV
;
A
#
# COMPACT_ATOMS: atom_id res chain seq x y z
N MET A 1 21.08 -4.44 -10.27
CA MET A 1 22.41 -5.11 -10.37
C MET A 1 23.56 -4.34 -9.70
N ARG A 2 23.35 -3.14 -9.14
CA ARG A 2 24.41 -2.32 -8.52
C ARG A 2 25.29 -3.06 -7.50
N PRO A 3 24.74 -3.92 -6.60
CA PRO A 3 25.57 -4.63 -5.61
C PRO A 3 26.51 -5.69 -6.20
N LEU A 4 26.33 -6.05 -7.48
CA LEU A 4 27.14 -7.07 -8.15
C LEU A 4 28.35 -6.47 -8.89
N LEU A 5 28.54 -5.15 -8.81
CA LEU A 5 29.68 -4.48 -9.44
C LEU A 5 30.96 -4.65 -8.62
N GLN A 6 32.10 -4.54 -9.29
CA GLN A 6 33.41 -4.90 -8.77
C GLN A 6 33.82 -4.11 -7.50
N ASP A 7 33.27 -2.92 -7.34
CA ASP A 7 33.49 -2.02 -6.20
C ASP A 7 32.67 -2.38 -4.96
N ILE A 8 31.60 -3.17 -5.10
CA ILE A 8 30.74 -3.60 -3.98
C ILE A 8 30.84 -5.11 -3.71
N ILE A 9 31.06 -5.94 -4.74
CA ILE A 9 30.93 -7.41 -4.69
C ILE A 9 31.72 -8.08 -3.55
N HIS A 10 32.82 -7.48 -3.11
CA HIS A 10 33.67 -8.00 -2.03
C HIS A 10 33.25 -7.53 -0.63
N THR A 11 32.19 -6.72 -0.54
CA THR A 11 31.63 -6.18 0.71
C THR A 11 30.32 -6.89 1.06
N SER A 12 29.83 -6.71 2.28
CA SER A 12 28.48 -7.13 2.67
C SER A 12 27.38 -6.13 2.30
N SER A 13 27.74 -5.01 1.68
CA SER A 13 26.79 -3.97 1.32
C SER A 13 25.90 -4.42 0.16
N MET A 14 24.59 -4.28 0.35
CA MET A 14 23.60 -4.47 -0.70
C MET A 14 23.14 -3.15 -1.34
N GLY A 15 23.95 -2.09 -1.17
CA GLY A 15 23.75 -0.80 -1.83
C GLY A 15 22.46 -0.09 -1.43
N GLY A 16 22.19 0.00 -0.12
CA GLY A 16 21.01 0.68 0.44
C GLY A 16 19.94 -0.24 1.02
N ALA A 17 20.05 -1.56 0.82
CA ALA A 17 19.16 -2.53 1.45
C ALA A 17 19.65 -2.91 2.85
N TYR A 18 18.81 -2.65 3.86
CA TYR A 18 19.02 -3.05 5.25
C TYR A 18 17.83 -3.88 5.75
N PRO A 19 18.04 -4.95 6.56
CA PRO A 19 16.94 -5.73 7.09
C PRO A 19 15.97 -4.89 7.93
N GLY A 20 14.68 -5.04 7.66
CA GLY A 20 13.63 -4.32 8.40
C GLY A 20 13.40 -2.86 7.96
N THR A 21 13.99 -2.43 6.84
CA THR A 21 13.82 -1.08 6.30
C THR A 21 13.39 -1.11 4.83
N GLN A 22 12.97 0.04 4.31
CA GLN A 22 12.95 0.29 2.88
C GLN A 22 14.36 0.20 2.27
N ILE A 23 14.44 -0.01 0.95
CA ILE A 23 15.69 0.11 0.20
C ILE A 23 15.98 1.60 0.00
N ASP A 24 17.09 2.06 0.54
CA ASP A 24 17.52 3.45 0.39
C ASP A 24 18.23 3.69 -0.95
N ILE A 25 18.09 4.89 -1.51
CA ILE A 25 18.72 5.30 -2.76
C ILE A 25 19.82 6.30 -2.45
N ASP A 26 21.04 5.79 -2.21
CA ASP A 26 22.21 6.63 -1.96
C ASP A 26 22.60 7.44 -3.22
N PRO A 27 22.53 8.79 -3.18
CA PRO A 27 22.86 9.64 -4.33
C PRO A 27 24.32 9.52 -4.80
N LYS A 28 25.25 9.07 -3.95
CA LYS A 28 26.64 8.81 -4.34
C LYS A 28 26.77 7.47 -5.07
N LEU A 29 26.01 6.47 -4.63
CA LEU A 29 26.09 5.11 -5.16
C LEU A 29 25.26 4.92 -6.44
N LEU A 30 24.17 5.66 -6.53
CA LEU A 30 23.11 5.57 -7.55
C LEU A 30 22.81 6.96 -8.15
N SER A 31 23.84 7.78 -8.39
CA SER A 31 23.70 9.15 -8.88
C SER A 31 22.88 9.25 -10.17
N GLN A 32 22.97 8.24 -11.04
CA GLN A 32 22.22 8.15 -12.29
C GLN A 32 20.70 8.01 -12.09
N ILE A 33 20.27 7.53 -10.92
CA ILE A 33 18.85 7.47 -10.56
C ILE A 33 18.43 8.81 -9.97
N THR A 34 19.21 9.36 -9.03
CA THR A 34 18.85 10.62 -8.37
C THR A 34 18.90 11.82 -9.30
N SER A 35 19.78 11.81 -10.31
CA SER A 35 19.91 12.90 -11.29
C SER A 35 18.73 13.01 -12.26
N ILE A 36 17.88 11.98 -12.34
CA ILE A 36 16.71 11.94 -13.22
C ILE A 36 15.39 12.03 -12.46
N CYS A 37 15.42 12.21 -11.14
CA CYS A 37 14.22 12.49 -10.36
C CYS A 37 13.63 13.84 -10.79
N VAL A 38 12.32 13.86 -11.00
CA VAL A 38 11.55 15.04 -11.40
C VAL A 38 10.36 15.19 -10.47
N PRO A 39 9.87 16.42 -10.22
CA PRO A 39 8.63 16.62 -9.49
C PRO A 39 7.45 16.05 -10.28
N ILE A 40 6.41 15.65 -9.56
CA ILE A 40 5.11 15.42 -10.15
C ILE A 40 4.55 16.75 -10.71
N PRO A 41 3.62 16.72 -11.67
CA PRO A 41 2.89 17.92 -12.07
C PRO A 41 2.13 18.56 -10.90
N ASP A 42 1.72 19.82 -11.07
CA ASP A 42 0.82 20.48 -10.12
C ASP A 42 -0.46 19.65 -9.94
N VAL A 43 -0.88 19.51 -8.68
CA VAL A 43 -2.08 18.76 -8.29
C VAL A 43 -3.10 19.66 -7.62
N SER A 44 -4.38 19.36 -7.83
CA SER A 44 -5.53 19.99 -7.19
C SER A 44 -6.25 18.99 -6.27
N PRO A 45 -7.05 19.46 -5.29
CA PRO A 45 -7.87 18.57 -4.47
C PRO A 45 -8.76 17.67 -5.34
N GLY A 46 -8.63 16.36 -5.16
CA GLY A 46 -9.33 15.34 -5.95
C GLY A 46 -8.48 14.65 -7.02
N ASP A 47 -7.31 15.20 -7.35
CA ASP A 47 -6.35 14.53 -8.23
C ASP A 47 -5.72 13.32 -7.52
N ALA A 48 -5.33 12.33 -8.32
CA ALA A 48 -4.66 11.12 -7.84
C ALA A 48 -3.37 10.87 -8.61
N VAL A 49 -2.31 10.54 -7.88
CA VAL A 49 -1.00 10.20 -8.43
C VAL A 49 -0.71 8.74 -8.12
N PHE A 50 -0.36 7.97 -9.15
CA PHE A 50 0.01 6.56 -9.02
C PHE A 50 1.42 6.35 -9.54
N TRP A 51 2.20 5.56 -8.83
CA TRP A 51 3.50 5.06 -9.27
C TRP A 51 3.57 3.55 -9.10
N HIS A 52 4.39 2.91 -9.92
CA HIS A 52 4.62 1.46 -9.84
C HIS A 52 5.33 1.12 -8.51
N CYS A 53 5.09 -0.08 -7.95
CA CYS A 53 5.68 -0.47 -6.66
C CYS A 53 7.23 -0.55 -6.66
N ASP A 54 7.84 -0.63 -7.85
CA ASP A 54 9.30 -0.59 -8.03
C ASP A 54 9.83 0.81 -8.42
N MET A 55 8.96 1.83 -8.51
CA MET A 55 9.38 3.18 -8.87
C MET A 55 10.02 3.88 -7.67
N VAL A 56 11.24 4.37 -7.87
CA VAL A 56 11.91 5.27 -6.90
C VAL A 56 11.10 6.56 -6.79
N HIS A 57 10.76 6.93 -5.57
CA HIS A 57 10.02 8.14 -5.25
C HIS A 57 10.61 8.77 -3.99
N ALA A 58 10.42 10.08 -3.84
CA ALA A 58 10.85 10.87 -2.70
C ALA A 58 9.86 12.00 -2.46
N VAL A 59 9.87 12.55 -1.25
CA VAL A 59 9.17 13.79 -0.91
C VAL A 59 10.20 14.90 -0.86
N ASP A 60 9.84 16.08 -1.34
CA ASP A 60 10.73 17.25 -1.28
C ASP A 60 11.14 17.57 0.16
N GLU A 61 12.42 17.93 0.34
CA GLU A 61 12.98 18.26 1.66
C GLU A 61 12.29 19.47 2.31
N LYS A 62 11.74 20.37 1.49
CA LYS A 62 11.14 21.62 1.96
C LYS A 62 9.81 21.89 1.28
N CYS A 63 8.76 22.04 2.08
CA CYS A 63 7.51 22.69 1.66
C CYS A 63 7.63 24.20 1.86
N THR A 64 7.51 24.98 0.78
CA THR A 64 7.48 26.46 0.82
C THR A 64 6.08 27.04 0.70
N GLN A 65 5.06 26.18 0.61
CA GLN A 65 3.67 26.59 0.52
C GLN A 65 3.19 27.21 1.84
N GLN A 66 2.27 28.18 1.76
CA GLN A 66 1.67 28.81 2.93
C GLN A 66 0.51 27.99 3.53
N THR A 67 0.09 26.96 2.82
CA THR A 67 -1.02 26.07 3.18
C THR A 67 -0.51 24.65 3.31
N ASP A 68 -1.24 23.83 4.06
CA ASP A 68 -0.93 22.42 4.22
C ASP A 68 -0.98 21.68 2.88
N SER A 69 0.03 20.83 2.67
CA SER A 69 0.03 19.84 1.58
C SER A 69 -0.44 18.52 2.16
N SER A 70 -1.69 18.16 1.87
CA SER A 70 -2.37 16.99 2.46
C SER A 70 -2.73 15.97 1.39
N VAL A 71 -2.51 14.70 1.70
CA VAL A 71 -2.82 13.55 0.82
C VAL A 71 -3.41 12.39 1.62
N PHE A 72 -4.18 11.54 0.95
CA PHE A 72 -4.57 10.23 1.46
C PHE A 72 -3.81 9.13 0.70
N TYR A 73 -3.20 8.20 1.42
CA TYR A 73 -2.54 7.05 0.81
C TYR A 73 -3.56 5.94 0.50
N ILE A 74 -3.88 5.74 -0.77
CA ILE A 74 -4.83 4.73 -1.24
C ILE A 74 -4.16 3.88 -2.35
N PRO A 75 -3.59 2.71 -2.03
CA PRO A 75 -2.90 1.88 -3.00
C PRO A 75 -3.89 1.09 -3.88
N SER A 76 -3.40 0.62 -5.03
CA SER A 76 -4.08 -0.41 -5.83
C SER A 76 -3.66 -1.80 -5.34
N THR A 77 -4.54 -2.49 -4.62
CA THR A 77 -4.27 -3.85 -4.08
C THR A 77 -5.12 -4.89 -4.80
N PRO A 78 -4.56 -5.65 -5.77
CA PRO A 78 -5.33 -6.64 -6.53
C PRO A 78 -5.76 -7.82 -5.65
N LEU A 79 -6.87 -8.46 -6.01
CA LEU A 79 -7.34 -9.64 -5.31
C LEU A 79 -6.38 -10.82 -5.53
N CYS A 80 -5.76 -11.29 -4.45
CA CYS A 80 -4.90 -12.45 -4.42
C CYS A 80 -4.83 -13.04 -3.00
N LYS A 81 -4.20 -14.20 -2.85
CA LYS A 81 -4.12 -14.92 -1.57
C LYS A 81 -3.47 -14.12 -0.44
N ILE A 82 -2.35 -13.44 -0.74
CA ILE A 82 -1.62 -12.67 0.28
C ILE A 82 -2.45 -11.46 0.75
N ASN A 83 -3.08 -10.73 -0.17
CA ASN A 83 -3.93 -9.60 0.16
C ASN A 83 -5.22 -10.04 0.87
N THR A 84 -5.80 -11.18 0.50
CA THR A 84 -6.94 -11.77 1.20
C THR A 84 -6.60 -12.07 2.67
N SER A 85 -5.40 -12.60 2.91
CA SER A 85 -4.92 -12.88 4.28
C SER A 85 -4.79 -11.61 5.10
N TYR A 86 -4.43 -10.48 4.47
CA TYR A 86 -4.39 -9.17 5.11
C TYR A 86 -5.80 -8.61 5.38
N ILE A 87 -6.75 -8.76 4.44
CA ILE A 87 -8.14 -8.31 4.62
C ILE A 87 -8.78 -8.89 5.88
N ILE A 88 -8.49 -10.15 6.24
CA ILE A 88 -8.99 -10.75 7.49
C ILE A 88 -8.55 -9.93 8.71
N LYS A 89 -7.27 -9.53 8.75
CA LYS A 89 -6.71 -8.74 9.86
C LYS A 89 -7.23 -7.30 9.83
N GLN A 90 -7.24 -6.68 8.66
CA GLN A 90 -7.73 -5.31 8.45
C GLN A 90 -9.20 -5.17 8.84
N LYS A 91 -10.03 -6.15 8.47
CA LYS A 91 -11.45 -6.19 8.82
C LYS A 91 -11.62 -6.20 10.34
N HIS A 92 -10.90 -7.10 11.03
CA HIS A 92 -10.93 -7.20 12.48
C HIS A 92 -10.47 -5.91 13.18
N THR A 93 -9.39 -5.28 12.71
CA THR A 93 -8.94 -4.00 13.29
C THR A 93 -9.91 -2.87 13.00
N PHE A 94 -10.55 -2.84 11.82
CA PHE A 94 -11.57 -1.85 11.49
C PHE A 94 -12.82 -1.97 12.37
N ASP A 95 -13.32 -3.20 12.58
CA ASP A 95 -14.46 -3.46 13.48
C ASP A 95 -14.20 -2.93 14.90
N LEU A 96 -12.96 -3.10 15.40
CA LEU A 96 -12.56 -2.69 16.74
C LEU A 96 -12.03 -1.25 16.83
N GLY A 97 -11.84 -0.54 15.72
CA GLY A 97 -11.20 0.78 15.70
C GLY A 97 -9.71 0.77 16.09
N LEU A 98 -9.04 -0.36 15.91
CA LEU A 98 -7.61 -0.52 16.19
C LEU A 98 -6.77 -0.06 15.00
N THR A 99 -5.52 0.33 15.27
CA THR A 99 -4.54 0.60 14.23
C THR A 99 -4.33 -0.64 13.34
N PRO A 100 -4.31 -0.50 12.00
CA PRO A 100 -4.00 -1.63 11.11
C PRO A 100 -2.63 -2.25 11.43
N PRO A 101 -2.46 -3.57 11.24
CA PRO A 101 -1.33 -4.32 11.82
C PRO A 101 0.05 -3.99 11.24
N ASP A 102 0.12 -3.29 10.11
CA ASP A 102 1.38 -2.85 9.49
C ASP A 102 1.91 -1.53 10.07
N PHE A 103 1.13 -0.87 10.93
CA PHE A 103 1.49 0.40 11.56
C PHE A 103 1.76 0.23 13.07
N PRO A 104 2.52 1.15 13.70
CA PRO A 104 2.70 1.16 15.14
C PRO A 104 1.36 1.33 15.87
N GLY A 105 0.99 0.34 16.69
CA GLY A 105 -0.33 0.24 17.32
C GLY A 105 -0.59 1.30 18.40
N ASN A 106 -1.04 2.49 18.00
CA ASN A 106 -1.43 3.56 18.91
C ASN A 106 -2.94 3.55 19.24
N ASN A 107 -3.76 2.85 18.43
CA ASN A 107 -5.22 2.70 18.53
C ASN A 107 -5.98 4.01 18.80
N ALA A 108 -5.49 5.13 18.24
CA ALA A 108 -5.95 6.46 18.61
C ALA A 108 -7.45 6.70 18.35
N GLU A 109 -8.02 6.03 17.35
CA GLU A 109 -9.40 6.21 16.89
C GLU A 109 -10.39 5.23 17.56
N GLN A 110 -9.94 4.38 18.48
CA GLN A 110 -10.75 3.31 19.06
C GLN A 110 -12.03 3.84 19.74
N ASP A 111 -11.93 4.98 20.41
CA ASP A 111 -13.02 5.57 21.20
C ASP A 111 -13.64 6.82 20.54
N PHE A 112 -13.27 7.14 19.29
CA PHE A 112 -13.84 8.28 18.59
C PHE A 112 -15.31 8.01 18.22
N ALA A 113 -16.20 8.91 18.66
CA ALA A 113 -17.65 8.74 18.49
C ALA A 113 -18.11 8.84 17.02
N ASP A 114 -17.36 9.55 16.19
CA ASP A 114 -17.62 9.81 14.77
C ASP A 114 -16.76 8.94 13.83
N ARG A 115 -16.11 7.89 14.35
CA ARG A 115 -15.35 6.94 13.53
C ARG A 115 -16.26 6.25 12.51
N ALA A 116 -15.77 6.10 11.28
CA ALA A 116 -16.42 5.27 10.27
C ALA A 116 -16.57 3.80 10.72
N THR A 117 -17.66 3.18 10.29
CA THR A 117 -18.07 1.82 10.63
C THR A 117 -18.42 1.02 9.37
N PRO A 118 -18.64 -0.31 9.46
CA PRO A 118 -19.12 -1.08 8.32
C PRO A 118 -20.46 -0.61 7.74
N ALA A 119 -21.25 0.18 8.50
CA ALA A 119 -22.50 0.77 8.03
C ALA A 119 -22.27 1.90 7.00
N ASP A 120 -21.11 2.56 7.06
CA ASP A 120 -20.73 3.67 6.17
C ASP A 120 -20.16 3.16 4.84
N LEU A 121 -19.87 1.86 4.72
CA LEU A 121 -19.32 1.26 3.53
C LEU A 121 -20.39 1.11 2.43
N SER A 122 -20.05 1.60 1.23
CA SER A 122 -20.78 1.25 0.00
C SER A 122 -20.68 -0.26 -0.29
N HIS A 123 -21.48 -0.76 -1.24
CA HIS A 123 -21.36 -2.15 -1.71
C HIS A 123 -19.92 -2.50 -2.14
N LEU A 124 -19.27 -1.63 -2.92
CA LEU A 124 -17.88 -1.85 -3.33
C LEU A 124 -16.91 -1.81 -2.13
N GLY A 125 -17.16 -0.94 -1.15
CA GLY A 125 -16.41 -0.90 0.10
C GLY A 125 -16.53 -2.20 0.88
N LYS A 126 -17.74 -2.76 0.99
CA LYS A 126 -17.97 -4.05 1.66
C LYS A 126 -17.29 -5.22 0.96
N LEU A 127 -17.26 -5.22 -0.38
CA LEU A 127 -16.48 -6.20 -1.16
C LEU A 127 -14.97 -6.03 -0.97
N GLY A 128 -14.45 -4.81 -0.89
CA GLY A 128 -13.01 -4.57 -0.67
C GLY A 128 -12.55 -4.86 0.76
N MET A 129 -13.45 -4.69 1.74
CA MET A 129 -13.15 -4.77 3.17
C MET A 129 -13.50 -6.12 3.81
N GLY A 130 -13.92 -7.14 3.05
CA GLY A 130 -14.15 -8.47 3.62
C GLY A 130 -15.55 -8.69 4.24
N TYR A 131 -16.52 -7.80 3.99
CA TYR A 131 -17.87 -7.91 4.56
C TYR A 131 -18.86 -8.61 3.63
N GLU A 132 -18.60 -8.61 2.33
CA GLU A 132 -19.46 -9.25 1.33
C GLU A 132 -18.66 -10.17 0.41
N ARG A 133 -19.34 -11.24 -0.06
CA ARG A 133 -18.76 -12.20 -1.01
C ARG A 133 -18.61 -11.60 -2.39
N ILE A 134 -17.52 -11.93 -3.06
CA ILE A 134 -17.31 -11.57 -4.46
C ILE A 134 -17.94 -12.65 -5.34
N GLN A 135 -18.77 -12.24 -6.31
CA GLN A 135 -19.35 -13.16 -7.29
C GLN A 135 -18.42 -13.32 -8.49
N THR A 136 -18.28 -14.56 -8.96
CA THR A 136 -17.63 -14.84 -10.25
C THR A 136 -18.51 -14.36 -11.41
N ARG A 137 -17.89 -13.95 -12.51
CA ARG A 137 -18.56 -13.44 -13.71
C ARG A 137 -18.14 -14.27 -14.94
N PRO A 138 -19.00 -14.39 -15.97
CA PRO A 138 -18.62 -15.04 -17.22
C PRO A 138 -17.37 -14.39 -17.84
N GLY A 139 -16.48 -15.20 -18.42
CA GLY A 139 -15.25 -14.73 -19.07
C GLY A 139 -14.05 -14.51 -18.13
N MET A 140 -14.20 -14.76 -16.82
CA MET A 140 -13.05 -14.73 -15.91
C MET A 140 -12.05 -15.85 -16.20
N THR A 141 -10.76 -15.55 -16.04
CA THR A 141 -9.69 -16.55 -16.14
C THR A 141 -9.74 -17.51 -14.96
N LYS A 142 -9.11 -18.69 -15.11
CA LYS A 142 -8.98 -19.67 -14.02
C LYS A 142 -8.34 -19.04 -12.76
N GLY A 143 -7.34 -18.19 -12.93
CA GLY A 143 -6.67 -17.50 -11.83
C GLY A 143 -7.57 -16.49 -11.11
N ALA A 144 -8.36 -15.71 -11.86
CA ALA A 144 -9.30 -14.76 -11.27
C ALA A 144 -10.41 -15.49 -10.49
N ILE A 145 -10.93 -16.60 -11.03
CA ILE A 145 -11.93 -17.43 -10.34
C ILE A 145 -11.34 -18.01 -9.04
N ALA A 146 -10.12 -18.55 -9.10
CA ALA A 146 -9.44 -19.09 -7.92
C ALA A 146 -9.20 -18.03 -6.84
N ALA A 147 -8.81 -16.80 -7.22
CA ALA A 147 -8.64 -15.71 -6.28
C ALA A 147 -9.96 -15.30 -5.58
N VAL A 148 -11.08 -15.28 -6.32
CA VAL A 148 -12.41 -15.02 -5.75
C VAL A 148 -12.86 -16.14 -4.82
N GLN A 149 -12.63 -17.40 -5.19
CA GLN A 149 -12.97 -18.55 -4.36
C GLN A 149 -12.15 -18.55 -3.06
N GLU A 150 -10.84 -18.30 -3.14
CA GLU A 150 -9.97 -18.17 -1.97
C GLU A 150 -10.44 -17.03 -1.05
N TYR A 151 -10.79 -15.87 -1.62
CA TYR A 151 -11.32 -14.74 -0.86
C TYR A 151 -12.58 -15.11 -0.08
N ASN A 152 -13.58 -15.69 -0.76
CA ASN A 152 -14.83 -16.06 -0.12
C ASN A 152 -14.63 -17.14 0.95
N HIS A 153 -13.79 -18.14 0.65
CA HIS A 153 -13.49 -19.23 1.58
C HIS A 153 -12.74 -18.73 2.82
N ALA A 154 -11.67 -17.94 2.65
CA ALA A 154 -10.85 -17.47 3.76
C ALA A 154 -11.60 -16.52 4.72
N LEU A 155 -12.63 -15.83 4.21
CA LEU A 155 -13.48 -14.93 5.00
C LEU A 155 -14.78 -15.60 5.51
N ASN A 156 -14.97 -16.90 5.28
CA ASN A 156 -16.20 -17.65 5.61
C ASN A 156 -17.48 -17.03 5.02
N LEU A 157 -17.38 -16.47 3.82
CA LEU A 157 -18.49 -15.86 3.09
C LEU A 157 -19.07 -16.88 2.10
N VAL A 158 -19.85 -17.83 2.61
CA VAL A 158 -20.49 -18.90 1.81
C VAL A 158 -21.70 -18.36 1.07
#